data_AF-A0A7K2YDT7-F1
#
_entry.id   AF-A0A7K2YDT7-F1
#
_cell.length_a   1.000
_cell.length_b   1.000
_cell.length_c   1.000
_cell.angle_alpha   90.00
_cell.angle_beta   90.00
_cell.angle_gamma   90.00
#
_symmetry.space_group_name_H-M   'P 1'
#
loop_
_entity.id
_entity.type
_entity.pdbx_description
1 polymer ?
#
loop_
_entity_poly.entity_id
_entity_poly.type
_entity_poly.pdbx_seq_one_letter_code
_entity_poly.pdbx_strand_id
1 'polypeptide(L)'
;MADDDFDNRPVRGDSTHGIAITDGPPNLPAPPRISAPDVRNGIAFATAGIVFVFVALSGLVIWAAASLDGGIPGVTAPARHRPDQQDPPAAPRTIEPITTQGQAAPGAPPAAATPQTTPLAASRGRLAAGPTEAQLAQATFPLDCPGVATDRARVLTDPNGPTVVQVACHAGSGSPPAALLAYDTDESGAPRLAATLLAADEGLLVSDVTRQGDTVTAHTLGWSDPDGPRCCPDVDKTIRWKLTPTGADRS
;
A
#
# COMPACT_ATOMS: atom_id res chain seq x y z
N MET A 1 -73.02 22.06 -32.13
CA MET A 1 -72.02 21.02 -32.46
C MET A 1 -71.52 20.52 -31.12
N ALA A 2 -72.27 19.71 -30.35
CA ALA A 2 -72.92 18.43 -30.67
C ALA A 2 -71.87 17.46 -31.26
N ASP A 3 -71.55 16.30 -30.70
CA ASP A 3 -72.40 15.35 -29.97
C ASP A 3 -71.64 14.56 -28.88
N ASP A 4 -72.38 14.27 -27.81
CA ASP A 4 -72.14 13.24 -26.80
C ASP A 4 -72.43 11.84 -27.40
N ASP A 5 -71.63 10.83 -27.06
CA ASP A 5 -71.97 9.42 -27.26
C ASP A 5 -72.22 8.75 -25.89
N PHE A 6 -73.38 8.12 -25.80
CA PHE A 6 -74.07 7.62 -24.63
C PHE A 6 -74.42 6.16 -24.95
N ASP A 7 -73.87 5.20 -24.22
CA ASP A 7 -74.48 3.85 -24.13
C ASP A 7 -74.15 3.25 -22.74
N ASN A 8 -75.08 3.26 -21.76
CA ASN A 8 -76.18 2.30 -21.52
C ASN A 8 -75.67 0.98 -20.88
N ARG A 9 -75.58 0.88 -19.53
CA ARG A 9 -76.58 0.30 -18.57
C ARG A 9 -76.56 -1.26 -18.52
N PRO A 10 -77.19 -1.98 -17.53
CA PRO A 10 -77.84 -1.58 -16.28
C PRO A 10 -77.68 -2.58 -15.07
N VAL A 11 -78.42 -2.26 -14.00
CA VAL A 11 -79.12 -3.13 -13.00
C VAL A 11 -78.45 -3.45 -11.66
N ARG A 12 -79.10 -2.85 -10.65
CA ARG A 12 -79.11 -3.10 -9.22
C ARG A 12 -79.95 -4.36 -8.91
N GLY A 13 -79.40 -5.29 -8.13
CA GLY A 13 -80.12 -6.42 -7.55
C GLY A 13 -79.94 -6.43 -6.03
N ASP A 14 -81.01 -6.06 -5.32
CA ASP A 14 -81.19 -6.21 -3.88
C ASP A 14 -81.93 -7.52 -3.62
N SER A 15 -81.49 -8.33 -2.65
CA SER A 15 -82.29 -9.35 -1.99
C SER A 15 -81.61 -9.83 -0.70
N THR A 16 -82.23 -9.41 0.41
CA THR A 16 -82.10 -9.86 1.79
C THR A 16 -82.49 -11.33 2.01
N HIS A 17 -81.86 -12.04 2.96
CA HIS A 17 -82.48 -12.73 4.13
C HIS A 17 -81.57 -13.82 4.75
N GLY A 18 -81.44 -13.78 6.10
CA GLY A 18 -81.18 -14.89 7.03
C GLY A 18 -79.86 -15.67 6.87
N ILE A 19 -79.06 -15.93 7.91
CA ILE A 19 -79.40 -16.78 9.06
C ILE A 19 -78.41 -16.43 10.19
N ALA A 20 -78.94 -16.29 11.41
CA ALA A 20 -78.17 -16.20 12.64
C ALA A 20 -77.58 -17.58 13.00
N ILE A 21 -76.27 -17.65 13.23
CA ILE A 21 -75.59 -18.80 13.84
C ILE A 21 -74.67 -18.30 14.95
N THR A 22 -75.19 -18.47 16.18
CA THR A 22 -74.56 -18.84 17.46
C THR A 22 -73.25 -18.18 17.93
N ASP A 23 -73.32 -17.68 19.16
CA ASP A 23 -72.24 -17.41 20.12
C ASP A 23 -70.93 -18.19 19.88
N GLY A 24 -69.88 -17.45 19.51
CA GLY A 24 -68.50 -17.87 19.64
C GLY A 24 -67.90 -17.34 20.94
N PRO A 25 -67.03 -18.09 21.64
CA PRO A 25 -66.46 -17.71 22.93
C PRO A 25 -65.59 -16.43 22.83
N PRO A 26 -65.40 -15.69 23.93
CA PRO A 26 -64.67 -14.43 23.92
C PRO A 26 -63.24 -14.62 23.39
N ASN A 27 -62.84 -13.75 22.46
CA ASN A 27 -61.50 -13.62 21.93
C ASN A 27 -60.47 -13.57 23.07
N LEU A 28 -59.74 -14.67 23.27
CA LEU A 28 -58.49 -14.63 24.03
C LEU A 28 -57.46 -13.86 23.19
N PRO A 29 -56.75 -12.87 23.76
CA PRO A 29 -55.68 -12.20 23.07
C PRO A 29 -54.60 -13.24 22.70
N ALA A 30 -54.25 -13.28 21.42
CA ALA A 30 -53.14 -14.10 20.95
C ALA A 30 -51.87 -13.75 21.75
N PRO A 31 -51.09 -14.74 22.21
CA PRO A 31 -49.83 -14.45 22.87
C PRO A 31 -48.91 -13.69 21.91
N PRO A 32 -48.09 -12.75 22.40
CA PRO A 32 -47.14 -12.05 21.55
C PRO A 32 -46.25 -13.10 20.89
N ARG A 33 -46.16 -13.05 19.55
CA ARG A 33 -45.17 -13.84 18.82
C ARG A 33 -43.81 -13.33 19.27
N ILE A 34 -43.15 -14.09 20.14
CA ILE A 34 -41.74 -13.89 20.44
C ILE A 34 -41.02 -14.15 19.12
N SER A 35 -40.56 -13.08 18.49
CA SER A 35 -39.66 -13.18 17.34
C SER A 35 -38.43 -13.91 17.82
N ALA A 36 -38.19 -15.09 17.28
CA ALA A 36 -36.92 -15.78 17.46
C ALA A 36 -35.81 -14.82 17.01
N PRO A 37 -34.77 -14.57 17.82
CA PRO A 37 -33.66 -13.74 17.41
C PRO A 37 -33.05 -14.34 16.14
N ASP A 38 -32.92 -13.51 15.11
CA ASP A 38 -32.30 -13.85 13.84
C ASP A 38 -30.83 -14.25 14.09
N VAL A 39 -30.58 -15.56 14.05
CA VAL A 39 -29.28 -16.17 14.40
C VAL A 39 -28.20 -15.84 13.36
N ARG A 40 -28.53 -15.14 12.27
CA ARG A 40 -27.56 -14.77 11.23
C ARG A 40 -26.57 -13.66 11.63
N ASN A 41 -26.84 -12.88 12.67
CA ASN A 41 -25.90 -11.84 13.14
C ASN A 41 -24.98 -12.27 14.30
N GLY A 42 -25.13 -13.48 14.84
CA GLY A 42 -24.34 -13.95 16.01
C GLY A 42 -22.90 -14.36 15.70
N ILE A 43 -22.56 -14.64 14.43
CA ILE A 43 -21.23 -15.16 14.06
C ILE A 43 -20.19 -14.03 13.87
N ALA A 44 -20.64 -12.79 13.66
CA ALA A 44 -19.73 -11.66 13.43
C ALA A 44 -19.05 -11.11 14.70
N PHE A 45 -19.63 -11.32 15.89
CA PHE A 45 -19.07 -10.80 17.14
C PHE A 45 -18.20 -11.80 17.91
N ALA A 46 -18.26 -13.09 17.56
CA ALA A 46 -17.42 -14.11 18.19
C ALA A 46 -15.98 -14.14 17.63
N THR A 47 -15.77 -13.76 16.37
CA THR A 47 -14.44 -13.78 15.74
C THR A 47 -13.58 -12.57 16.11
N ALA A 48 -14.18 -11.39 16.31
CA ALA A 48 -13.45 -10.19 16.72
C ALA A 48 -12.88 -10.29 18.15
N GLY A 49 -13.61 -10.91 19.08
CA GLY A 49 -13.13 -11.11 20.45
C GLY A 49 -11.98 -12.11 20.56
N ILE A 50 -12.01 -13.19 19.76
CA ILE A 50 -10.98 -14.24 19.79
C ILE A 50 -9.64 -13.73 19.22
N VAL A 51 -9.66 -12.91 18.16
CA VAL A 51 -8.44 -12.30 17.61
C VAL A 51 -7.82 -11.31 18.61
N PHE A 52 -8.64 -10.52 19.31
CA PHE A 52 -8.14 -9.55 20.29
C PHE A 52 -7.50 -10.25 21.51
N VAL A 53 -8.10 -11.36 21.99
CA VAL A 53 -7.52 -12.16 23.09
C VAL A 53 -6.21 -12.82 22.66
N PHE A 54 -6.10 -13.31 21.43
CA PHE A 54 -4.85 -13.88 20.92
C PHE A 54 -3.73 -12.82 20.77
N VAL A 55 -4.04 -11.63 20.24
CA VAL A 55 -3.03 -10.55 20.11
C VAL A 55 -2.58 -10.03 21.47
N ALA A 56 -3.50 -9.87 22.43
CA ALA A 56 -3.15 -9.43 23.78
C ALA A 56 -2.31 -10.47 24.55
N LEU A 57 -2.64 -11.77 24.46
CA LEU A 57 -1.85 -12.82 25.08
C LEU A 57 -0.48 -13.01 24.41
N SER A 58 -0.40 -12.88 23.07
CA SER A 58 0.88 -12.97 22.34
C SER A 58 1.82 -11.81 22.69
N GLY A 59 1.28 -10.58 22.75
CA GLY A 59 2.05 -9.39 23.15
C GLY A 59 2.54 -9.45 24.60
N LEU A 60 1.73 -10.01 25.51
CA LEU A 60 2.10 -10.17 26.92
C LEU A 60 3.22 -11.22 27.10
N VAL A 61 3.22 -12.31 26.33
CA VAL A 61 4.28 -13.34 26.39
C VAL A 61 5.61 -12.79 25.85
N ILE A 62 5.58 -11.98 24.78
CA ILE A 62 6.79 -11.35 24.24
C ILE A 62 7.37 -10.31 25.22
N TRP A 63 6.52 -9.55 25.92
CA TRP A 63 6.98 -8.59 26.92
C TRP A 63 7.52 -9.26 28.20
N ALA A 64 6.94 -10.39 28.62
CA ALA A 64 7.41 -11.16 29.77
C ALA A 64 8.73 -11.93 29.50
N ALA A 65 8.95 -12.41 28.26
CA ALA A 65 10.22 -13.02 27.89
C ALA A 65 11.38 -12.00 27.85
N ALA A 66 11.11 -10.76 27.46
CA ALA A 66 12.11 -9.69 27.46
C ALA A 66 12.48 -9.17 28.85
N SER A 67 11.76 -9.55 29.91
CA SER A 67 11.99 -9.08 31.28
C SER A 67 12.59 -10.13 32.22
N LEU A 68 12.86 -11.36 31.74
CA LEU A 68 13.39 -12.45 32.58
C LEU A 68 14.75 -13.04 32.15
N ASP A 69 15.36 -12.58 31.06
CA ASP A 69 16.79 -12.81 30.80
C ASP A 69 17.58 -11.56 31.24
N GLY A 70 18.37 -11.57 32.31
CA GLY A 70 19.32 -12.62 32.65
C GLY A 70 20.54 -12.40 31.77
N GLY A 71 21.46 -11.54 32.23
CA GLY A 71 22.51 -10.95 31.41
C GLY A 71 23.34 -11.98 30.65
N ILE A 72 23.65 -11.66 29.39
CA ILE A 72 24.54 -12.41 28.52
C ILE A 72 25.97 -12.32 29.10
N PRO A 73 26.59 -13.42 29.55
CA PRO A 73 28.02 -13.43 29.83
C PRO A 73 28.75 -13.60 28.50
N GLY A 74 29.40 -12.54 28.01
CA GLY A 74 30.27 -12.69 26.83
C GLY A 74 30.59 -11.44 26.04
N VAL A 75 29.98 -10.28 26.33
CA VAL A 75 30.34 -9.04 25.63
C VAL A 75 31.58 -8.45 26.29
N THR A 76 32.75 -8.79 25.76
CA THR A 76 33.98 -8.02 26.01
C THR A 76 33.74 -6.58 25.61
N ALA A 77 33.85 -5.67 26.58
CA ALA A 77 33.73 -4.24 26.35
C ALA A 77 34.73 -3.78 25.28
N PRO A 78 34.33 -2.97 24.28
CA PRO A 78 35.29 -2.35 23.40
C PRO A 78 36.20 -1.42 24.21
N ALA A 79 37.50 -1.50 23.94
CA ALA A 79 38.52 -0.70 24.59
C ALA A 79 38.14 0.79 24.52
N ARG A 80 38.11 1.45 25.69
CA ARG A 80 37.92 2.90 25.76
C ARG A 80 39.04 3.58 24.96
N HIS A 81 38.64 4.31 23.94
CA HIS A 81 39.54 5.16 23.18
C HIS A 81 40.13 6.22 24.11
N ARG A 82 41.46 6.24 24.24
CA ARG A 82 42.21 7.20 25.05
C ARG A 82 42.41 8.46 24.19
N PRO A 83 42.04 9.67 24.66
CA PRO A 83 42.03 10.87 23.81
C PRO A 83 43.41 11.40 23.36
N ASP A 84 44.53 10.77 23.74
CA ASP A 84 45.88 11.29 23.50
C ASP A 84 46.72 10.49 22.48
N GLN A 85 46.13 9.53 21.76
CA GLN A 85 46.88 8.80 20.72
C GLN A 85 46.72 9.49 19.36
N GLN A 86 47.43 10.60 19.18
CA GLN A 86 47.68 11.19 17.86
C GLN A 86 48.69 10.31 17.12
N ASP A 87 48.23 9.63 16.08
CA ASP A 87 49.14 9.01 15.10
C ASP A 87 50.01 10.11 14.45
N PRO A 88 51.32 9.88 14.28
CA PRO A 88 52.19 10.83 13.60
C PRO A 88 51.74 11.02 12.14
N PRO A 89 51.86 12.24 11.57
CA PRO A 89 51.48 12.49 10.19
C PRO A 89 52.32 11.60 9.26
N ALA A 90 51.62 10.85 8.40
CA ALA A 90 52.23 10.04 7.36
C ALA A 90 53.11 10.92 6.46
N ALA A 91 54.35 10.49 6.25
CA ALA A 91 55.29 11.16 5.36
C ALA A 91 54.71 11.30 3.94
N PRO A 92 54.98 12.42 3.24
CA PRO A 92 54.47 12.65 1.90
C PRO A 92 55.04 11.60 0.95
N ARG A 93 54.16 10.82 0.32
CA ARG A 93 54.55 9.90 -0.75
C ARG A 93 54.71 10.70 -2.05
N THR A 94 55.91 10.66 -2.60
CA THR A 94 56.21 11.12 -3.96
C THR A 94 55.35 10.33 -4.96
N ILE A 95 54.49 11.03 -5.70
CA ILE A 95 53.73 10.45 -6.81
C ILE A 95 54.63 10.51 -8.05
N GLU A 96 55.09 9.36 -8.53
CA GLU A 96 55.70 9.26 -9.86
C GLU A 96 54.60 9.30 -10.95
N PRO A 97 54.84 9.97 -12.08
CA PRO A 97 53.89 10.01 -13.18
C PRO A 97 53.83 8.67 -13.92
N ILE A 98 52.71 7.96 -13.77
CA ILE A 98 52.36 6.84 -14.65
C ILE A 98 52.10 7.37 -16.06
N THR A 99 52.90 6.91 -17.03
CA THR A 99 52.67 7.14 -18.45
C THR A 99 51.64 6.13 -18.94
N THR A 100 50.38 6.55 -19.12
CA THR A 100 49.33 5.68 -19.66
C THR A 100 49.49 5.59 -21.18
N GLN A 101 50.03 4.49 -21.68
CA GLN A 101 49.93 4.16 -23.11
C GLN A 101 48.52 3.65 -23.42
N GLY A 102 47.91 4.26 -24.45
CA GLY A 102 46.60 3.89 -24.95
C GLY A 102 46.62 2.58 -25.73
N GLN A 103 45.57 1.78 -25.52
CA GLN A 103 45.14 0.77 -26.46
C GLN A 103 43.62 0.84 -26.58
N ALA A 104 43.18 1.23 -27.78
CA ALA A 104 41.80 1.22 -28.20
C ALA A 104 41.37 -0.23 -28.50
N ALA A 105 40.19 -0.60 -28.02
CA ALA A 105 39.39 -1.70 -28.57
C ALA A 105 37.92 -1.24 -28.64
N PRO A 106 37.22 -1.41 -29.78
CA PRO A 106 35.84 -1.00 -29.94
C PRO A 106 34.90 -2.11 -29.46
N GLY A 107 34.16 -1.84 -28.39
CA GLY A 107 33.05 -2.67 -27.93
C GLY A 107 31.96 -1.74 -27.43
N ALA A 108 30.93 -1.56 -28.25
CA ALA A 108 29.74 -0.80 -27.87
C ALA A 108 29.14 -1.38 -26.58
N PRO A 109 28.84 -0.57 -25.55
CA PRO A 109 28.02 -1.05 -24.45
C PRO A 109 26.62 -1.37 -25.00
N PRO A 110 25.97 -2.47 -24.54
CA PRO A 110 24.58 -2.71 -24.86
C PRO A 110 23.77 -1.50 -24.38
N ALA A 111 22.91 -1.00 -25.27
CA ALA A 111 22.00 0.10 -24.99
C ALA A 111 21.34 -0.12 -23.63
N ALA A 112 21.49 0.86 -22.74
CA ALA A 112 20.66 0.97 -21.56
C ALA A 112 19.21 0.85 -22.03
N ALA A 113 18.53 -0.21 -21.61
CA ALA A 113 17.12 -0.37 -21.84
C ALA A 113 16.43 0.74 -21.02
N THR A 114 16.19 1.89 -21.65
CA THR A 114 15.15 2.82 -21.20
C THR A 114 13.91 1.97 -20.97
N PRO A 115 13.32 1.95 -19.75
CA PRO A 115 12.08 1.22 -19.52
C PRO A 115 11.04 1.78 -20.49
N GLN A 116 10.74 0.98 -21.51
CA GLN A 116 9.74 1.33 -22.50
C GLN A 116 8.40 1.33 -21.78
N THR A 117 7.84 2.52 -21.60
CA THR A 117 6.45 2.72 -21.23
C THR A 117 5.61 2.23 -22.40
N THR A 118 5.31 0.93 -22.45
CA THR A 118 4.39 0.38 -23.45
C THR A 118 2.98 0.85 -23.07
N PRO A 119 2.31 1.70 -23.86
CA PRO A 119 0.95 2.11 -23.54
C PRO A 119 0.01 0.97 -23.94
N LEU A 120 -0.61 0.30 -22.96
CA LEU A 120 -1.72 -0.62 -23.23
C LEU A 120 -3.06 0.06 -22.91
N ALA A 121 -3.90 0.09 -23.95
CA ALA A 121 -5.34 0.33 -23.99
C ALA A 121 -5.96 1.12 -22.81
N ALA A 122 -6.25 2.40 -23.09
CA ALA A 122 -7.04 3.27 -22.24
C ALA A 122 -8.43 2.66 -21.93
N SER A 123 -8.57 2.04 -20.77
CA SER A 123 -9.89 1.82 -20.18
C SER A 123 -10.41 3.17 -19.69
N ARG A 124 -11.62 3.51 -20.10
CA ARG A 124 -12.19 4.86 -19.97
C ARG A 124 -12.29 5.27 -18.49
N GLY A 125 -11.50 6.30 -18.13
CA GLY A 125 -11.83 7.29 -17.11
C GLY A 125 -11.78 6.90 -15.62
N ARG A 126 -11.62 5.61 -15.29
CA ARG A 126 -11.51 5.16 -13.89
C ARG A 126 -10.15 4.50 -13.64
N LEU A 127 -9.60 4.78 -12.47
CA LEU A 127 -8.44 4.07 -11.93
C LEU A 127 -8.73 2.56 -11.83
N ALA A 128 -7.80 1.74 -12.34
CA ALA A 128 -7.88 0.30 -12.21
C ALA A 128 -7.53 -0.12 -10.78
N ALA A 129 -8.19 -1.17 -10.26
CA ALA A 129 -7.91 -1.69 -8.94
C ALA A 129 -6.47 -2.25 -8.88
N GLY A 130 -5.86 -2.09 -7.71
CA GLY A 130 -4.52 -2.56 -7.42
C GLY A 130 -4.44 -4.05 -7.10
N PRO A 131 -3.24 -4.66 -7.22
CA PRO A 131 -3.00 -6.02 -6.78
C PRO A 131 -3.13 -6.16 -5.26
N THR A 132 -3.55 -7.35 -4.83
CA THR A 132 -3.46 -7.80 -3.43
C THR A 132 -2.00 -7.97 -3.00
N GLU A 133 -1.76 -8.06 -1.70
CA GLU A 133 -0.42 -8.28 -1.15
C GLU A 133 0.22 -9.59 -1.63
N ALA A 134 -0.58 -10.64 -1.80
CA ALA A 134 -0.13 -11.93 -2.34
C ALA A 134 0.27 -11.84 -3.81
N GLN A 135 -0.46 -11.07 -4.62
CA GLN A 135 -0.08 -10.79 -6.02
C GLN A 135 1.19 -9.95 -6.07
N LEU A 136 1.32 -8.93 -5.21
CA LEU A 136 2.53 -8.11 -5.10
C LEU A 136 3.77 -8.91 -4.68
N ALA A 137 3.62 -10.01 -3.95
CA ALA A 137 4.74 -10.87 -3.59
C ALA A 137 5.39 -11.55 -4.81
N GLN A 138 4.68 -11.61 -5.94
CA GLN A 138 5.17 -12.14 -7.21
C GLN A 138 5.58 -11.03 -8.19
N ALA A 139 5.40 -9.76 -7.82
CA ALA A 139 5.75 -8.64 -8.67
C ALA A 139 7.27 -8.46 -8.74
N THR A 140 7.77 -8.17 -9.94
CA THR A 140 9.14 -7.67 -10.11
C THR A 140 9.10 -6.15 -10.07
N PHE A 141 9.92 -5.57 -9.20
CA PHE A 141 10.07 -4.12 -9.09
C PHE A 141 11.22 -3.64 -9.97
N PRO A 142 11.03 -2.60 -10.80
CA PRO A 142 12.07 -2.04 -11.67
C PRO A 142 13.06 -1.18 -10.87
N LEU A 143 13.69 -1.77 -9.86
CA LEU A 143 14.72 -1.14 -9.04
C LEU A 143 16.02 -1.91 -9.27
N ASP A 144 17.07 -1.20 -9.67
CA ASP A 144 18.39 -1.81 -9.85
C ASP A 144 19.13 -1.88 -8.51
N CYS A 145 19.18 -3.08 -7.94
CA CYS A 145 19.83 -3.38 -6.67
C CYS A 145 20.98 -4.37 -6.90
N PRO A 146 22.15 -3.93 -7.38
CA PRO A 146 23.25 -4.83 -7.71
C PRO A 146 23.77 -5.55 -6.46
N GLY A 147 23.65 -6.89 -6.44
CA GLY A 147 24.19 -7.74 -5.39
C GLY A 147 23.40 -7.75 -4.07
N VAL A 148 22.24 -7.09 -3.99
CA VAL A 148 21.36 -7.08 -2.81
C VAL A 148 19.89 -7.25 -3.19
N ALA A 149 19.06 -7.68 -2.24
CA ALA A 149 17.63 -7.84 -2.47
C ALA A 149 16.90 -6.48 -2.55
N THR A 150 15.69 -6.49 -3.10
CA THR A 150 14.74 -5.37 -2.99
C THR A 150 13.78 -5.63 -1.83
N ASP A 151 13.65 -4.67 -0.94
CA ASP A 151 12.70 -4.69 0.16
C ASP A 151 11.46 -3.84 -0.16
N ARG A 152 10.31 -4.30 0.34
CA ARG A 152 9.09 -3.50 0.38
C ARG A 152 8.97 -2.85 1.74
N ALA A 153 9.12 -1.54 1.80
CA ALA A 153 9.07 -0.79 3.05
C ALA A 153 7.62 -0.48 3.47
N ARG A 154 6.76 -0.13 2.51
CA ARG A 154 5.34 0.19 2.75
C ARG A 154 4.47 -0.18 1.56
N VAL A 155 3.23 -0.55 1.83
CA VAL A 155 2.18 -0.83 0.84
C VAL A 155 0.93 -0.02 1.20
N LEU A 156 0.44 0.78 0.25
CA LEU A 156 -0.72 1.66 0.39
C LEU A 156 -1.79 1.23 -0.61
N THR A 157 -2.74 0.42 -0.14
CA THR A 157 -3.83 -0.13 -0.96
C THR A 157 -5.00 0.84 -1.06
N ASP A 158 -5.75 0.75 -2.15
CA ASP A 158 -7.07 1.34 -2.30
C ASP A 158 -7.99 0.33 -3.00
N PRO A 159 -9.21 0.04 -2.50
CA PRO A 159 -10.09 -0.96 -3.10
C PRO A 159 -10.52 -0.65 -4.54
N ASN A 160 -10.47 0.61 -4.96
CA ASN A 160 -10.99 1.10 -6.24
C ASN A 160 -9.91 1.74 -7.12
N GLY A 161 -8.64 1.66 -6.73
CA GLY A 161 -7.52 2.26 -7.47
C GLY A 161 -6.23 1.48 -7.34
N PRO A 162 -5.13 1.93 -7.99
CA PRO A 162 -3.85 1.25 -8.00
C PRO A 162 -3.35 1.01 -6.58
N THR A 163 -2.50 0.04 -6.32
CA THR A 163 -1.76 -0.10 -5.06
C THR A 163 -0.42 0.62 -5.17
N VAL A 164 -0.07 1.45 -4.20
CA VAL A 164 1.22 2.17 -4.17
C VAL A 164 2.18 1.42 -3.26
N VAL A 165 3.40 1.20 -3.72
CA VAL A 165 4.43 0.45 -3.01
C VAL A 165 5.69 1.29 -2.91
N GLN A 166 6.21 1.41 -1.69
CA GLN A 166 7.56 1.91 -1.45
C GLN A 166 8.52 0.73 -1.46
N VAL A 167 9.48 0.79 -2.38
CA VAL A 167 10.55 -0.20 -2.49
C VAL A 167 11.90 0.46 -2.27
N ALA A 168 12.83 -0.27 -1.68
CA ALA A 168 14.21 0.16 -1.52
C ALA A 168 15.15 -1.03 -1.64
N CYS A 169 16.41 -0.80 -2.03
CA CYS A 169 17.41 -1.84 -1.96
C CYS A 169 17.74 -2.18 -0.50
N HIS A 170 17.98 -3.46 -0.20
CA HIS A 170 18.43 -3.93 1.11
C HIS A 170 19.91 -3.58 1.31
N ALA A 171 20.18 -2.31 1.63
CA ALA A 171 21.54 -1.86 1.95
C ALA A 171 21.82 -2.06 3.45
N GLY A 172 22.89 -2.78 3.78
CA GLY A 172 23.32 -2.94 5.18
C GLY A 172 23.80 -1.63 5.83
N SER A 173 24.08 -0.59 5.04
CA SER A 173 24.43 0.75 5.54
C SER A 173 24.13 1.81 4.47
N GLY A 174 23.94 3.06 4.91
CA GLY A 174 23.74 4.21 4.05
C GLY A 174 22.28 4.49 3.68
N SER A 175 22.10 5.27 2.63
CA SER A 175 20.80 5.71 2.12
C SER A 175 20.48 4.90 0.86
N PRO A 176 19.79 3.75 0.97
CA PRO A 176 19.54 2.89 -0.17
C PRO A 176 18.72 3.63 -1.24
N PRO A 177 18.94 3.33 -2.52
CA PRO A 177 18.03 3.76 -3.58
C PRO A 177 16.60 3.30 -3.24
N ALA A 178 15.65 4.23 -3.30
CA ALA A 178 14.26 3.97 -2.99
C ALA A 178 13.37 4.52 -4.11
N ALA A 179 12.26 3.84 -4.38
CA ALA A 179 11.27 4.26 -5.36
C ALA A 179 9.85 4.16 -4.79
N LEU A 180 8.95 5.00 -5.30
CA LEU A 180 7.51 4.91 -5.07
C LEU A 180 6.83 4.54 -6.39
N LEU A 181 6.17 3.40 -6.39
CA LEU A 181 5.61 2.78 -7.59
C LEU A 181 4.13 2.50 -7.40
N ALA A 182 3.30 2.84 -8.37
CA ALA A 182 1.88 2.50 -8.40
C ALA A 182 1.66 1.32 -9.34
N TYR A 183 0.99 0.28 -8.82
CA TYR A 183 0.65 -0.93 -9.55
C TYR A 183 -0.86 -1.07 -9.68
N ASP A 184 -1.33 -1.44 -10.86
CA ASP A 184 -2.68 -1.97 -11.07
C ASP A 184 -2.62 -3.46 -11.39
N THR A 185 -3.80 -4.09 -11.55
CA THR A 185 -3.88 -5.44 -12.12
C THR A 185 -4.21 -5.36 -13.60
N ASP A 186 -3.50 -6.15 -14.41
CA ASP A 186 -3.89 -6.38 -15.80
C ASP A 186 -5.11 -7.32 -15.93
N GLU A 187 -5.52 -7.60 -17.16
CA GLU A 187 -6.69 -8.46 -17.45
C GLU A 187 -6.52 -9.91 -16.95
N SER A 188 -5.28 -10.37 -16.75
CA SER A 188 -4.97 -11.68 -16.19
C SER A 188 -4.92 -11.68 -14.67
N GLY A 189 -5.03 -10.51 -14.04
CA GLY A 189 -4.88 -10.32 -12.60
C GLY A 189 -3.42 -10.25 -12.14
N ALA A 190 -2.46 -10.11 -13.06
CA ALA A 190 -1.06 -9.93 -12.71
C ALA A 190 -0.75 -8.47 -12.36
N PRO A 191 0.15 -8.19 -11.40
CA PRO A 191 0.61 -6.84 -11.12
C PRO A 191 1.26 -6.20 -12.35
N ARG A 192 0.79 -5.01 -12.73
CA ARG A 192 1.36 -4.18 -13.78
C ARG A 192 1.72 -2.81 -13.22
N LEU A 193 2.88 -2.30 -13.59
CA LEU A 193 3.30 -0.94 -13.20
C LEU A 193 2.46 0.09 -13.96
N ALA A 194 1.66 0.87 -13.23
CA ALA A 194 0.82 1.93 -13.76
C ALA A 194 1.53 3.28 -13.78
N ALA A 195 2.34 3.58 -12.76
CA ALA A 195 3.12 4.81 -12.69
C ALA A 195 4.34 4.67 -11.76
N THR A 196 5.40 5.40 -12.10
CA THR A 196 6.52 5.68 -11.19
C THR A 196 6.30 7.07 -10.60
N LEU A 197 6.04 7.14 -9.29
CA LEU A 197 5.78 8.41 -8.59
C LEU A 197 7.10 9.08 -8.21
N LEU A 198 8.01 8.27 -7.67
CA LEU A 198 9.37 8.68 -7.34
C LEU A 198 10.33 7.64 -7.92
N ALA A 199 11.21 8.08 -8.81
CA ALA A 199 12.26 7.23 -9.37
C ALA A 199 13.49 7.21 -8.45
N ALA A 200 14.22 6.09 -8.44
CA ALA A 200 15.35 5.91 -7.52
C ALA A 200 16.56 6.79 -7.85
N ASP A 201 16.71 7.19 -9.11
CA ASP A 201 17.74 8.09 -9.60
C ASP A 201 17.53 9.55 -9.17
N GLU A 202 16.31 9.93 -8.76
CA GLU A 202 16.04 11.23 -8.13
C GLU A 202 16.82 11.43 -6.83
N GLY A 203 17.31 10.35 -6.23
CA GLY A 203 18.16 10.41 -5.05
C GLY A 203 17.46 11.04 -3.85
N LEU A 204 16.14 10.82 -3.72
CA LEU A 204 15.37 11.21 -2.56
C LEU A 204 15.12 10.00 -1.67
N LEU A 205 15.17 10.21 -0.35
CA LEU A 205 14.73 9.25 0.64
C LEU A 205 13.28 9.52 0.99
N VAL A 206 12.49 8.47 1.13
CA VAL A 206 11.09 8.57 1.57
C VAL A 206 11.04 8.26 3.05
N SER A 207 10.82 9.29 3.87
CA SER A 207 10.70 9.17 5.33
C SER A 207 9.29 8.75 5.74
N ASP A 208 8.29 9.30 5.08
CA ASP A 208 6.89 8.96 5.27
C ASP A 208 6.11 9.02 3.96
N VAL A 209 5.10 8.17 3.84
CA VAL A 209 4.19 8.20 2.69
C VAL A 209 2.79 7.83 3.13
N THR A 210 1.83 8.64 2.70
CA THR A 210 0.42 8.47 2.99
C THR A 210 -0.39 8.53 1.70
N ARG A 211 -1.60 7.99 1.78
CA ARG A 211 -2.55 8.01 0.68
C ARG A 211 -3.93 8.41 1.16
N GLN A 212 -4.58 9.26 0.37
CA GLN A 212 -5.97 9.66 0.55
C GLN A 212 -6.68 9.63 -0.81
N GLY A 213 -7.47 8.58 -1.05
CA GLY A 213 -8.08 8.30 -2.35
C GLY A 213 -7.01 8.21 -3.44
N ASP A 214 -7.12 9.04 -4.47
CA ASP A 214 -6.12 9.07 -5.56
C ASP A 214 -4.95 10.02 -5.29
N THR A 215 -4.87 10.64 -4.11
CA THR A 215 -3.75 11.52 -3.76
C THR A 215 -2.75 10.76 -2.90
N VAL A 216 -1.50 10.71 -3.35
CA VAL A 216 -0.36 10.18 -2.59
C VAL A 216 0.48 11.36 -2.13
N THR A 217 0.85 11.38 -0.85
CA THR A 217 1.73 12.40 -0.28
C THR A 217 2.93 11.73 0.33
N ALA A 218 4.14 12.16 -0.05
CA ALA A 218 5.37 11.67 0.57
C ALA A 218 6.13 12.83 1.22
N HIS A 219 6.63 12.58 2.42
CA HIS A 219 7.71 13.35 3.02
C HIS A 219 9.02 12.74 2.56
N THR A 220 9.87 13.59 2.00
CA THR A 220 11.13 13.19 1.40
C THR A 220 12.29 14.00 1.92
N LEU A 221 13.43 13.33 2.04
CA LEU A 221 14.70 13.92 2.39
C LEU A 221 15.62 13.84 1.17
N GLY A 222 16.37 14.90 0.93
CA GLY A 222 17.29 15.02 -0.20
C GLY A 222 18.54 15.82 0.16
N TRP A 223 19.32 16.12 -0.87
CA TRP A 223 20.58 16.84 -0.75
C TRP A 223 20.54 18.15 -1.53
N SER A 224 21.09 19.21 -0.96
CA SER A 224 21.25 20.50 -1.64
C SER A 224 22.37 20.46 -2.68
N ASP A 225 23.41 19.66 -2.44
CA ASP A 225 24.53 19.43 -3.34
C ASP A 225 24.44 18.02 -3.96
N PRO A 226 24.22 17.90 -5.28
CA PRO A 226 24.10 16.60 -5.94
C PRO A 226 25.44 15.84 -6.01
N ASP A 227 26.57 16.54 -5.89
CA ASP A 227 27.93 15.97 -6.00
C ASP A 227 28.57 15.71 -4.62
N GLY A 228 27.91 16.15 -3.54
CA GLY A 228 28.36 16.00 -2.17
C GLY A 228 28.20 14.58 -1.59
N PRO A 229 28.90 14.24 -0.50
CA PRO A 229 28.73 12.96 0.19
C PRO A 229 27.30 12.78 0.71
N ARG A 230 26.68 11.63 0.43
CA ARG A 230 25.29 11.32 0.84
C ARG A 230 25.13 10.88 2.32
N CYS A 231 25.95 11.41 3.23
CA CYS A 231 25.93 10.98 4.64
C CYS A 231 24.80 11.60 5.46
N CYS A 232 24.31 12.79 5.06
CA CYS A 232 23.25 13.50 5.75
C CYS A 232 22.38 14.24 4.73
N PRO A 233 21.10 13.89 4.55
CA PRO A 233 20.20 14.73 3.78
C PRO A 233 19.96 16.04 4.55
N ASP A 234 20.00 17.17 3.85
CA ASP A 234 19.88 18.52 4.39
C ASP A 234 18.66 19.27 3.83
N VAL A 235 17.91 18.64 2.91
CA VAL A 235 16.72 19.20 2.30
C VAL A 235 15.51 18.33 2.64
N ASP A 236 14.47 18.92 3.21
CA ASP A 236 13.17 18.27 3.40
C ASP A 236 12.16 18.82 2.38
N LYS A 237 11.38 17.93 1.78
CA LYS A 237 10.31 18.28 0.84
C LYS A 237 9.11 17.38 1.04
N THR A 238 7.93 17.97 0.97
CA THR A 238 6.68 17.23 0.76
C THR A 238 6.34 17.25 -0.73
N ILE A 239 6.12 16.08 -1.30
CA ILE A 239 5.71 15.92 -2.70
C ILE A 239 4.35 15.26 -2.72
N ARG A 240 3.48 15.73 -3.62
CA ARG A 240 2.16 15.13 -3.83
C ARG A 240 1.98 14.66 -5.24
N TRP A 241 1.31 13.53 -5.39
CA TRP A 241 0.90 12.99 -6.67
C TRP A 241 -0.60 12.77 -6.70
N LYS A 242 -1.24 13.21 -7.77
CA LYS A 242 -2.61 12.80 -8.09
C LYS A 242 -2.53 11.66 -9.09
N LEU A 243 -2.98 10.47 -8.69
CA LEU A 243 -3.08 9.31 -9.58
C LEU A 243 -4.18 9.54 -10.60
N THR A 244 -3.88 9.23 -11.85
CA THR A 244 -4.81 9.30 -12.97
C THR A 244 -4.85 7.94 -13.68
N PRO A 245 -5.89 7.63 -14.48
CA PRO A 245 -5.95 6.38 -15.23
C PRO A 245 -4.76 6.14 -16.17
N THR A 246 -4.01 7.20 -16.51
CA THR A 246 -2.87 7.15 -17.43
C THR A 246 -1.52 7.38 -16.75
N GLY A 247 -1.47 7.58 -15.43
CA GLY A 247 -0.22 7.85 -14.73
C GLY A 247 -0.41 8.58 -13.40
N ALA A 248 0.45 9.56 -13.15
CA ALA A 248 0.41 10.39 -11.94
C ALA A 248 0.89 11.81 -12.22
N ASP A 249 0.16 12.80 -11.73
CA ASP A 249 0.53 14.21 -11.84
C ASP A 249 1.18 14.68 -10.53
N ARG A 250 2.43 15.14 -10.59
CA ARG A 250 3.20 15.61 -9.43
C ARG A 250 2.97 17.11 -9.16
N SER A 251 2.89 17.48 -7.88
CA SER A 251 2.70 18.85 -7.38
C SER A 251 3.42 19.11 -6.06
#